data_AF-A0A754E5H2-F1
#
_entry.id   AF-A0A754E5H2-F1
#
_cell.length_a   1.000
_cell.length_b   1.000
_cell.length_c   1.000
_cell.angle_alpha   90.00
_cell.angle_beta   90.00
_cell.angle_gamma   90.00
#
_symmetry.space_group_name_H-M   'P 1'
#
loop_
_entity.id
_entity.type
_entity.pdbx_description
1 polymer ?
#
loop_
_entity_poly.entity_id
_entity_poly.type
_entity_poly.pdbx_seq_one_letter_code
_entity_poly.pdbx_strand_id
1 'polypeptide(L)'
;MTQTMSQKLARDSLGNTQIFEGGIYVTKNGVAELFIQTAAERQAEMREIEQERNINALFKLAMMAKNEIADGKGMTPEEVLGRLRAARK
;
A
#
# COMPACT_ATOMS: atom_id res chain seq x y z
N MET A 1 -5.24 -14.85 -16.70
CA MET A 1 -4.85 -16.28 -16.58
C MET A 1 -3.65 -16.34 -15.65
N THR A 2 -3.68 -17.16 -14.62
CA THR A 2 -2.54 -17.36 -13.73
C THR A 2 -1.44 -18.11 -14.50
N GLN A 3 -0.33 -17.44 -14.79
CA GLN A 3 0.81 -18.10 -15.43
C GLN A 3 1.57 -18.92 -14.39
N THR A 4 1.89 -20.17 -14.76
CA THR A 4 2.68 -21.07 -13.94
C THR A 4 3.87 -21.57 -14.74
N MET A 5 4.99 -21.82 -14.07
CA MET A 5 6.18 -22.42 -14.68
C MET A 5 6.86 -23.41 -13.75
N SER A 6 7.63 -24.34 -14.29
CA SER A 6 8.43 -25.26 -13.46
C SER A 6 9.62 -24.53 -12.84
N GLN A 7 10.08 -24.99 -11.68
CA GLN A 7 11.28 -24.46 -11.02
C GLN A 7 12.53 -24.48 -11.90
N LYS A 8 12.69 -25.53 -12.73
CA LYS A 8 13.79 -25.63 -13.69
C LYS A 8 13.73 -24.50 -14.71
N LEU A 9 12.58 -24.33 -15.36
CA LEU A 9 12.39 -23.29 -16.37
C LEU A 9 12.54 -21.89 -15.77
N ALA A 10 12.04 -21.67 -14.55
CA ALA A 10 12.22 -20.42 -13.83
C ALA A 10 13.70 -20.08 -13.64
N ARG A 11 14.51 -21.04 -13.16
CA ARG A 11 15.95 -20.85 -12.97
C ARG A 11 16.67 -20.51 -14.27
N ASP A 12 16.37 -21.25 -15.34
CA ASP A 12 16.99 -21.05 -16.65
C ASP A 12 16.61 -19.68 -17.26
N SER A 13 15.49 -19.11 -16.82
CA SER A 13 14.91 -17.87 -17.34
C SER A 13 15.26 -16.62 -16.52
N LEU A 14 15.95 -16.74 -15.38
CA LEU A 14 16.27 -15.61 -14.48
C LEU A 14 17.07 -14.48 -15.15
N GLY A 15 17.79 -14.76 -16.24
CA GLY A 15 18.52 -13.74 -17.02
C GLY A 15 17.63 -12.86 -17.91
N ASN A 16 16.35 -13.20 -18.07
CA ASN A 16 15.40 -12.46 -18.89
C ASN A 16 14.20 -12.04 -18.04
N THR A 17 14.21 -10.79 -17.58
CA THR A 17 13.18 -10.26 -16.68
C THR A 17 11.79 -10.16 -17.33
N GLN A 18 11.72 -10.04 -18.66
CA GLN A 18 10.44 -9.95 -19.39
C GLN A 18 9.60 -11.22 -19.21
N ILE A 19 10.24 -12.37 -18.97
CA ILE A 19 9.54 -13.63 -18.71
C ILE A 19 8.69 -13.56 -17.44
N PHE A 20 9.04 -12.71 -16.48
CA PHE A 20 8.33 -12.61 -15.19
C PHE A 20 7.39 -11.40 -15.10
N GLU A 21 7.20 -10.65 -16.20
CA GLU A 21 6.21 -9.58 -16.27
C GLU A 21 4.79 -10.14 -16.09
N GLY A 22 3.97 -9.42 -15.33
CA GLY A 22 2.64 -9.86 -14.91
C GLY A 22 2.64 -10.89 -13.78
N GLY A 23 3.83 -11.32 -13.32
CA GLY A 23 4.01 -12.22 -12.20
C GLY A 23 3.68 -13.68 -12.49
N ILE A 24 4.53 -14.60 -12.03
CA ILE A 24 4.44 -16.03 -12.32
C ILE A 24 4.56 -16.87 -11.05
N TYR A 25 3.70 -17.87 -10.95
CA TYR A 25 3.81 -18.91 -9.94
C TYR A 25 4.76 -20.02 -10.38
N VAL A 26 5.85 -20.20 -9.64
CA VAL A 26 6.81 -21.26 -9.85
C VAL A 26 6.35 -22.50 -9.09
N THR A 27 6.29 -23.62 -9.81
CA THR A 27 5.82 -24.90 -9.32
C THR A 27 6.95 -25.93 -9.24
N LYS A 28 6.86 -26.81 -8.26
CA LYS A 28 7.71 -27.99 -8.12
C LYS A 28 6.81 -29.20 -7.88
N ASN A 29 6.94 -30.23 -8.72
CA ASN A 29 6.07 -31.41 -8.67
C ASN A 29 4.56 -31.07 -8.71
N GLY A 30 4.18 -30.03 -9.46
CA GLY A 30 2.79 -29.59 -9.61
C GLY A 30 2.24 -28.72 -8.47
N VAL A 31 3.03 -28.46 -7.42
CA VAL A 31 2.64 -27.57 -6.31
C VAL A 31 3.31 -26.21 -6.49
N ALA A 32 2.55 -25.12 -6.35
CA ALA A 32 3.09 -23.76 -6.36
C ALA A 32 3.88 -23.49 -5.07
N GLU A 33 5.16 -23.12 -5.22
CA GLU A 33 6.06 -22.87 -4.07
C GLU A 33 6.46 -21.40 -3.97
N LEU A 34 6.53 -20.67 -5.09
CA LEU A 34 7.04 -19.31 -5.15
C LEU A 34 6.25 -18.48 -6.15
N PHE A 35 6.20 -17.16 -5.92
CA PHE A 35 5.73 -16.18 -6.89
C PHE A 35 6.88 -15.24 -7.22
N ILE A 36 7.16 -15.06 -8.52
CA ILE A 36 8.19 -14.16 -9.01
C ILE A 36 7.52 -13.10 -9.85
N GLN A 37 7.83 -11.83 -9.59
CA GLN A 37 7.42 -10.68 -10.39
C GLN A 37 8.61 -9.72 -10.52
N THR A 38 8.51 -8.74 -11.42
CA THR A 38 9.57 -7.76 -11.57
C THR A 38 9.64 -6.82 -10.36
N ALA A 39 10.83 -6.28 -10.08
CA ALA A 39 11.00 -5.31 -9.00
C ALA A 39 10.21 -4.02 -9.25
N ALA A 40 10.05 -3.62 -10.51
CA ALA A 40 9.31 -2.43 -10.89
C ALA A 40 7.81 -2.58 -10.58
N GLU A 41 7.21 -3.72 -10.92
CA GLU A 41 5.81 -4.04 -10.57
C GLU A 41 5.61 -4.05 -9.06
N ARG A 42 6.51 -4.69 -8.31
CA ARG A 42 6.42 -4.71 -6.84
C ARG A 42 6.48 -3.30 -6.24
N GLN A 43 7.33 -2.43 -6.77
CA GLN A 43 7.42 -1.05 -6.31
C GLN A 43 6.15 -0.25 -6.65
N ALA A 44 5.57 -0.45 -7.83
CA ALA A 44 4.31 0.18 -8.21
C ALA A 44 3.16 -0.26 -7.29
N GLU A 45 3.02 -1.56 -7.06
CA GLU A 45 2.03 -2.14 -6.13
C GLU A 45 2.16 -1.55 -4.72
N MET A 46 3.40 -1.48 -4.19
CA MET A 46 3.65 -0.91 -2.86
C MET A 46 3.25 0.56 -2.75
N ARG A 47 3.48 1.36 -3.80
CA ARG A 47 3.06 2.78 -3.83
C ARG A 47 1.54 2.91 -3.85
N GLU A 48 0.85 2.08 -4.62
CA GLU A 48 -0.61 2.07 -4.66
C GLU A 48 -1.21 1.70 -3.30
N ILE A 49 -0.66 0.66 -2.65
CA ILE A 49 -1.07 0.25 -1.30
C ILE A 49 -0.86 1.38 -0.29
N GLU A 50 0.29 2.06 -0.34
CA GLU A 50 0.58 3.17 0.56
C GLU A 50 -0.38 4.34 0.31
N GLN A 51 -0.64 4.68 -0.95
CA GLN A 51 -1.58 5.73 -1.32
C GLN A 51 -3.00 5.41 -0.83
N GLU A 52 -3.48 4.18 -1.03
CA GLU A 52 -4.80 3.75 -0.57
C GLU A 52 -4.90 3.80 0.97
N ARG A 53 -3.86 3.36 1.68
CA ARG A 53 -3.79 3.46 3.14
C ARG A 53 -3.87 4.91 3.61
N ASN A 54 -3.16 5.81 2.94
CA ASN A 54 -3.17 7.24 3.26
C ASN A 54 -4.55 7.87 3.02
N ILE A 55 -5.20 7.55 1.89
CA ILE A 55 -6.56 8.01 1.59
C ILE A 55 -7.54 7.52 2.65
N ASN A 56 -7.48 6.24 3.01
CA ASN A 56 -8.34 5.66 4.03
C ASN A 56 -8.12 6.29 5.42
N ALA A 57 -6.87 6.58 5.78
CA ALA A 57 -6.56 7.27 7.03
C ALA A 57 -7.13 8.69 7.05
N LEU A 58 -6.93 9.46 5.97
CA LEU A 58 -7.49 10.81 5.83
C LEU A 58 -9.01 10.82 5.91
N PHE A 59 -9.67 9.87 5.23
CA PHE A 59 -11.12 9.73 5.29
C PHE A 59 -11.61 9.46 6.72
N LYS A 60 -10.95 8.54 7.45
CA LYS A 60 -11.28 8.27 8.85
C LYS A 60 -11.12 9.51 9.73
N LEU A 61 -10.02 10.24 9.56
CA LEU A 61 -9.77 11.49 10.31
C LEU A 61 -10.84 12.54 10.01
N ALA A 62 -11.22 12.72 8.74
CA ALA A 62 -12.27 13.65 8.35
C ALA A 62 -13.63 13.27 8.94
N MET A 63 -13.96 11.97 8.96
CA MET A 63 -15.19 11.47 9.58
C MET A 63 -15.19 11.67 11.10
N MET A 64 -14.06 11.46 11.78
CA MET A 64 -13.91 11.74 13.20
C MET A 64 -14.12 13.24 13.50
N ALA A 65 -13.44 14.12 12.76
CA ALA A 65 -13.57 15.56 12.91
C ALA A 65 -15.00 16.05 12.66
N LYS A 66 -15.69 15.50 11.65
CA LYS A 66 -17.10 15.79 11.39
C LYS A 66 -17.97 15.44 12.60
N ASN A 67 -17.76 14.29 13.20
CA ASN A 67 -18.52 13.85 14.38
C ASN A 67 -18.21 14.73 15.60
N GLU A 68 -16.95 15.11 15.82
CA GLU A 68 -16.57 16.03 16.91
C GLU A 68 -17.27 17.40 16.79
N ILE A 69 -17.35 17.95 15.57
CA ILE A 69 -18.05 19.20 15.31
C ILE A 69 -19.56 19.04 15.58
N ALA A 70 -20.16 17.95 15.10
CA ALA A 70 -21.59 17.67 15.32
C ALA A 70 -21.92 17.52 16.82
N ASP A 71 -21.00 16.95 17.60
CA ASP A 71 -21.11 16.78 19.05
C ASP A 71 -20.78 18.05 19.85
N GLY A 72 -20.45 19.16 19.19
CA GLY A 72 -20.04 20.41 19.85
C GLY A 72 -18.69 20.34 20.55
N LYS A 73 -17.84 19.36 20.22
CA LYS A 73 -16.49 19.16 20.77
C LYS A 73 -15.39 19.82 19.92
N GLY A 74 -15.77 20.56 18.88
CA GLY A 74 -14.85 21.35 18.07
C GLY A 74 -14.26 22.53 18.84
N MET A 75 -13.21 23.14 18.29
CA MET A 75 -12.60 24.37 18.82
C MET A 75 -12.86 25.55 17.89
N THR A 76 -13.02 26.75 18.46
CA THR A 76 -13.06 27.98 17.66
C THR A 76 -11.65 28.38 17.18
N PRO A 77 -11.53 29.20 16.13
CA PRO A 77 -10.23 29.71 15.69
C PRO A 77 -9.42 30.40 16.79
N GLU A 78 -10.08 31.12 17.70
CA GLU A 78 -9.46 31.82 18.83
C GLU A 78 -8.88 30.83 19.85
N GLU A 79 -9.62 29.76 20.16
CA GLU A 79 -9.16 28.69 21.06
C GLU A 79 -7.95 27.96 20.49
N VAL A 80 -7.99 27.63 19.19
CA VAL A 80 -6.87 27.01 18.47
C VAL A 80 -5.64 27.92 18.49
N LEU A 81 -5.81 29.22 18.20
CA LEU A 81 -4.73 30.19 18.21
C LEU A 81 -4.10 30.34 19.61
N GLY A 82 -4.93 30.35 20.66
CA GLY A 82 -4.49 30.38 22.05
C GLY A 82 -3.62 29.17 22.39
N ARG A 83 -4.08 27.97 22.04
CA ARG A 83 -3.34 26.72 22.26
C ARG A 83 -2.01 26.67 21.50
N LEU A 84 -1.99 27.10 20.23
CA LEU A 84 -0.77 27.17 19.42
C LEU A 84 0.27 28.13 20.01
N ARG A 85 -0.17 29.27 20.55
CA ARG A 85 0.73 30.23 21.23
C ARG A 85 1.27 29.67 22.54
N ALA A 86 0.45 28.97 23.31
CA ALA A 86 0.86 28.35 24.57
C ALA A 86 1.92 27.26 24.37
N ALA A 87 1.82 26.45 23.31
CA ALA A 87 2.76 25.38 23.00
C ALA A 87 4.14 25.86 22.50
N ARG A 88 4.31 27.16 22.23
CA ARG A 88 5.59 27.77 21.81
C ARG A 88 6.42 28.32 22.97
N LYS A 89 5.88 28.31 24.19
CA LYS A 89 6.60 28.65 25.42
C LYS A 89 7.24 27.40 26.01
#